data_AF-A0A3S4JSE7-F1
#
_entry.id   AF-A0A3S4JSE7-F1
#
_cell.length_a   1.000
_cell.length_b   1.000
_cell.length_c   1.000
_cell.angle_alpha   90.00
_cell.angle_beta   90.00
_cell.angle_gamma   90.00
#
_symmetry.space_group_name_H-M   'P 1'
#
loop_
_entity.id
_entity.type
_entity.pdbx_description
1 polymer ?
#
loop_
_entity_poly.entity_id
_entity_poly.type
_entity_poly.pdbx_seq_one_letter_code
_entity_poly.pdbx_strand_id
1 'polypeptide(L)'
;MVPCDEEEHYDDYVMTLYAQGVLTPNEWLDLGGLSSLSAEEYFGASLWQLYKSIDSPYKAVLKTLLLEAYSWEYPNPRLLAKDIKQRLHDGEIVSFGLDPYCMMLERVTGVPDGD
;
A
#
# COMPACT_ATOMS: atom_id res chain seq x y z
N MET A 1 9.40 4.04 -12.32
CA MET A 1 8.25 4.10 -11.40
C MET A 1 8.01 5.56 -11.07
N VAL A 2 6.75 6.03 -10.99
CA VAL A 2 6.45 7.41 -10.57
C VAL A 2 7.10 7.68 -9.20
N PRO A 3 7.73 8.85 -8.96
CA PRO A 3 8.28 9.21 -7.64
C PRO A 3 7.22 9.10 -6.52
N CYS A 4 7.65 8.88 -5.28
CA CYS A 4 6.72 8.78 -4.14
C CYS A 4 6.00 10.12 -3.86
N ASP A 5 6.71 11.24 -4.02
CA ASP A 5 6.16 12.58 -3.74
C ASP A 5 5.13 13.04 -4.79
N GLU A 6 5.08 12.37 -5.94
CA GLU A 6 4.14 12.65 -7.04
C GLU A 6 2.87 11.77 -6.97
N GLU A 7 2.71 10.94 -5.93
CA GLU A 7 1.59 10.00 -5.82
C GLU A 7 0.22 10.70 -5.75
N GLU A 8 0.16 11.85 -5.07
CA GLU A 8 -1.08 12.64 -4.98
C GLU A 8 -1.50 13.25 -6.33
N HIS A 9 -0.54 13.40 -7.25
CA HIS A 9 -0.72 13.98 -8.58
C HIS A 9 -0.42 12.95 -9.67
N TYR A 10 -0.63 11.65 -9.38
CA TYR A 10 -0.20 10.53 -10.22
C TYR A 10 -0.63 10.70 -11.69
N ASP A 11 -1.92 10.98 -11.91
CA ASP A 11 -2.48 11.10 -13.25
C ASP A 11 -1.84 12.25 -14.03
N ASP A 12 -1.71 13.43 -13.41
CA ASP A 12 -1.11 14.62 -14.04
C ASP A 12 0.38 14.40 -14.36
N TYR A 13 1.10 13.73 -13.46
CA TYR A 13 2.51 13.40 -13.65
C TYR A 13 2.69 12.42 -14.81
N VAL A 14 1.89 11.34 -14.85
CA VAL A 14 1.93 10.36 -15.94
C VAL A 14 1.56 10.99 -17.28
N MET A 15 0.54 11.86 -17.32
CA MET A 15 0.18 12.59 -18.54
C MET A 15 1.31 13.50 -19.03
N THR A 16 2.04 14.14 -18.12
CA THR A 16 3.21 14.96 -18.46
C THR A 16 4.32 14.10 -19.08
N LEU A 17 4.57 12.90 -18.55
CA LEU A 17 5.57 11.98 -19.12
C LEU A 17 5.17 11.48 -20.52
N TYR A 18 3.89 11.23 -20.77
CA TYR A 18 3.40 10.93 -22.12
C TYR A 18 3.59 12.10 -23.07
N ALA A 19 3.25 13.33 -22.64
CA ALA A 19 3.39 14.53 -23.46
C ALA A 19 4.86 14.83 -23.82
N GLN A 20 5.80 14.48 -22.94
CA GLN A 20 7.24 14.62 -23.16
C GLN A 20 7.85 13.47 -23.98
N GLY A 21 7.09 12.41 -24.27
CA GLY A 21 7.58 11.22 -24.96
C GLY A 21 8.52 10.35 -24.10
N VAL A 22 8.51 10.52 -22.77
CA VAL A 22 9.29 9.69 -21.83
C VAL A 22 8.65 8.30 -21.68
N LEU A 23 7.31 8.23 -21.70
CA LEU A 23 6.56 6.97 -21.66
C LEU A 23 5.95 6.66 -23.03
N THR A 24 6.11 5.42 -23.48
CA THR A 24 5.42 4.88 -24.66
C THR A 24 4.24 4.02 -24.18
N PRO A 25 2.99 4.26 -24.64
CA PRO A 25 1.80 3.55 -24.14
C PRO A 25 1.85 2.02 -24.20
N ASN A 26 2.59 1.44 -25.16
CA ASN A 26 2.70 -0.01 -25.33
C ASN A 26 3.96 -0.62 -24.70
N GLU A 27 4.83 0.20 -24.09
CA GLU A 27 6.08 -0.26 -23.45
C GLU A 27 6.06 -0.03 -21.93
N TRP A 28 4.93 0.50 -21.43
CA TRP A 28 4.72 0.83 -20.03
C TRP A 28 3.49 0.10 -19.50
N LEU A 29 3.63 -0.51 -18.33
CA LEU A 29 2.52 -1.09 -17.58
C LEU A 29 2.10 -0.11 -16.49
N ASP A 30 0.93 0.49 -16.67
CA ASP A 30 0.33 1.37 -15.67
C ASP A 30 -0.57 0.58 -14.72
N LEU A 31 -0.29 0.64 -13.42
CA LEU A 31 -1.09 0.02 -12.37
C LEU A 31 -1.92 1.04 -11.56
N GLY A 32 -1.86 2.32 -11.95
CA GLY A 32 -2.48 3.44 -11.25
C GLY A 32 -1.69 3.91 -10.03
N GLY A 33 -2.18 5.01 -9.44
CA GLY A 33 -1.64 5.59 -8.22
C GLY A 33 -2.11 4.90 -6.94
N LEU A 34 -1.33 5.06 -5.87
CA LEU A 34 -1.62 4.60 -4.51
C LEU A 34 -2.42 5.68 -3.76
N SER A 35 -3.67 5.87 -4.15
CA SER A 35 -4.62 6.77 -3.48
C SER A 35 -5.05 6.25 -2.09
N SER A 36 -5.76 7.08 -1.32
CA SER A 36 -6.34 6.71 -0.02
C SER A 36 -7.52 5.75 -0.17
N LEU A 37 -7.77 4.95 0.86
CA LEU A 37 -8.94 4.07 0.93
C LEU A 37 -10.22 4.85 1.30
N SER A 38 -11.35 4.56 0.64
CA SER A 38 -12.65 5.10 1.04
C SER A 38 -13.15 4.44 2.33
N ALA A 39 -14.04 5.12 3.05
CA ALA A 39 -14.60 4.57 4.29
C ALA A 39 -15.37 3.25 4.07
N GLU A 40 -16.07 3.14 2.93
CA GLU A 40 -16.84 1.95 2.55
C GLU A 40 -15.95 0.72 2.31
N GLU A 41 -14.72 0.93 1.82
CA GLU A 41 -13.77 -0.16 1.56
C GLU A 41 -13.37 -0.89 2.85
N TYR A 42 -13.24 -0.19 3.98
CA TYR A 42 -12.91 -0.81 5.27
C TYR A 42 -13.95 -1.83 5.70
N PHE A 43 -15.25 -1.51 5.55
CA PHE A 43 -16.33 -2.41 5.94
C PHE A 43 -16.36 -3.66 5.05
N GLY A 44 -16.33 -3.46 3.73
CA GLY A 44 -16.33 -4.57 2.78
C GLY A 44 -15.12 -5.48 2.94
N ALA A 45 -13.92 -4.89 3.10
CA ALA A 45 -12.68 -5.63 3.29
C ALA A 45 -12.69 -6.43 4.60
N SER A 46 -13.18 -5.84 5.69
CA SER A 46 -13.27 -6.51 7.01
C SER A 46 -14.21 -7.72 6.97
N LEU A 47 -15.37 -7.60 6.33
CA LEU A 47 -16.31 -8.71 6.16
C LEU A 47 -15.70 -9.83 5.32
N TRP A 48 -14.97 -9.49 4.27
CA TRP A 48 -14.27 -10.45 3.44
C TRP A 48 -13.17 -11.19 4.21
N GLN A 49 -12.35 -10.49 5.00
CA GLN A 49 -11.33 -11.15 5.83
C GLN A 49 -11.97 -12.09 6.85
N LEU A 50 -13.10 -11.70 7.47
CA LEU A 50 -13.84 -12.56 8.38
C LEU A 50 -14.30 -13.85 7.68
N TYR A 51 -14.87 -13.75 6.48
CA TYR A 51 -15.26 -14.94 5.71
C TYR A 51 -14.05 -15.83 5.37
N LYS A 52 -12.94 -15.24 4.94
CA LYS A 52 -11.71 -15.98 4.59
C LYS A 52 -10.98 -16.57 5.80
N SER A 53 -11.26 -16.11 7.01
CA SER A 53 -10.65 -16.63 8.23
C SER A 53 -11.00 -18.11 8.50
N ILE A 54 -12.10 -18.60 7.93
CA ILE A 54 -12.53 -20.01 8.04
C ILE A 54 -11.47 -20.96 7.45
N ASP A 55 -10.94 -20.61 6.28
CA ASP A 55 -9.96 -21.45 5.57
C ASP A 55 -8.51 -21.10 5.95
N SER A 56 -8.24 -19.82 6.25
CA SER A 56 -6.89 -19.34 6.54
C SER A 56 -6.88 -18.31 7.68
N PRO A 57 -6.98 -18.76 8.94
CA PRO A 57 -7.19 -17.88 10.08
C PRO A 57 -6.04 -16.90 10.29
N TYR A 58 -4.79 -17.37 10.22
CA TYR A 58 -3.61 -16.52 10.48
C TYR A 58 -3.44 -15.40 9.44
N LYS A 59 -3.64 -15.69 8.15
CA LYS A 59 -3.55 -14.68 7.09
C LYS A 59 -4.68 -13.66 7.20
N ALA A 60 -5.88 -14.11 7.56
CA ALA A 60 -7.02 -13.23 7.75
C ALA A 60 -6.80 -12.30 8.96
N VAL A 61 -6.35 -12.83 10.10
CA VAL A 61 -6.05 -12.02 11.29
C VAL A 61 -5.05 -10.91 10.97
N LEU A 62 -3.94 -11.23 10.30
CA LEU A 62 -2.92 -10.23 9.97
C LEU A 62 -3.47 -9.12 9.07
N LYS A 63 -4.27 -9.48 8.06
CA LYS A 63 -4.91 -8.51 7.16
C LYS A 63 -5.97 -7.67 7.87
N THR A 64 -6.72 -8.26 8.80
CA THR A 64 -7.69 -7.54 9.62
C THR A 64 -7.01 -6.52 10.53
N LEU A 65 -5.91 -6.90 11.21
CA LEU A 65 -5.13 -5.97 12.03
C LEU A 65 -4.52 -4.84 11.19
N LEU A 66 -4.09 -5.11 9.96
CA LEU A 66 -3.64 -4.07 9.04
C LEU A 66 -4.78 -3.08 8.70
N LEU A 67 -5.99 -3.58 8.41
CA LEU A 67 -7.16 -2.73 8.16
C LEU A 67 -7.52 -1.89 9.39
N GLU A 68 -7.42 -2.46 10.58
CA GLU A 68 -7.60 -1.73 11.84
C GLU A 68 -6.57 -0.61 11.98
N ALA A 69 -5.28 -0.90 11.77
CA ALA A 69 -4.22 0.10 11.82
C ALA A 69 -4.47 1.26 10.84
N TYR A 70 -4.86 0.96 9.60
CA TYR A 70 -5.25 1.99 8.63
C TYR A 70 -6.47 2.80 9.07
N SER A 71 -7.43 2.19 9.76
CA SER A 71 -8.62 2.89 10.23
C SER A 71 -8.30 3.95 11.29
N TRP A 72 -7.24 3.76 12.09
CA TRP A 72 -6.74 4.77 13.04
C TRP A 72 -6.12 5.99 12.35
N GLU A 73 -5.61 5.83 11.13
CA GLU A 73 -4.97 6.88 10.33
C GLU A 73 -5.94 7.53 9.32
N TYR A 74 -7.21 7.13 9.30
CA TYR A 74 -8.22 7.67 8.39
C TYR A 74 -8.39 9.20 8.59
N PRO A 75 -8.51 10.01 7.52
CA PRO A 75 -8.72 9.63 6.12
C PRO A 75 -7.46 9.35 5.29
N ASN A 76 -6.27 9.52 5.85
CA ASN A 76 -5.01 9.50 5.10
C ASN A 76 -4.09 8.38 5.59
N PRO A 77 -4.48 7.09 5.46
CA PRO A 77 -3.67 5.99 5.93
C PRO A 77 -2.35 5.90 5.16
N ARG A 78 -1.27 5.62 5.88
CA ARG A 78 0.01 5.26 5.28
C ARG A 78 -0.02 3.80 4.83
N LEU A 79 -0.48 3.59 3.60
CA LEU A 79 -0.57 2.26 2.99
C LEU A 79 0.80 1.57 2.92
N LEU A 80 0.84 0.27 3.22
CA LEU A 80 2.01 -0.61 3.10
C LEU A 80 2.60 -0.57 1.68
N ALA A 81 1.76 -0.41 0.66
CA ALA A 81 2.20 -0.27 -0.72
C ALA A 81 3.07 0.98 -0.93
N LYS A 82 2.78 2.09 -0.22
CA LYS A 82 3.61 3.30 -0.26
C LYS A 82 4.97 3.05 0.39
N ASP A 83 5.02 2.30 1.49
CA ASP A 83 6.29 1.93 2.12
C ASP A 83 7.14 1.01 1.23
N ILE A 84 6.51 0.02 0.58
CA ILE A 84 7.18 -0.84 -0.40
C ILE A 84 7.73 0.01 -1.55
N LYS A 85 6.90 0.92 -2.09
CA LYS A 85 7.29 1.84 -3.17
C LYS A 85 8.49 2.70 -2.76
N GLN A 86 8.48 3.24 -1.55
CA GLN A 86 9.57 4.06 -0.99
C GLN A 86 10.86 3.26 -0.85
N ARG A 87 10.82 2.10 -0.18
CA ARG A 87 11.99 1.21 -0.03
C ARG A 87 12.60 0.82 -1.39
N LEU A 88 11.76 0.58 -2.39
CA LEU A 88 12.22 0.29 -3.76
C LEU A 88 12.93 1.49 -4.41
N HIS A 89 12.41 2.72 -4.24
CA HIS A 89 13.07 3.93 -4.72
C HIS A 89 14.40 4.20 -4.00
N ASP A 90 14.47 3.90 -2.70
CA ASP A 90 15.68 4.05 -1.89
C ASP A 90 16.75 2.98 -2.18
N GLY A 91 16.42 1.98 -3.01
CA GLY A 91 17.33 0.87 -3.34
C GLY A 91 17.50 -0.14 -2.21
N GLU A 92 16.60 -0.12 -1.22
CA GLU A 92 16.64 -1.01 -0.05
C GLU A 92 16.09 -2.41 -0.40
N ILE A 93 16.91 -3.22 -1.07
CA ILE A 93 16.59 -4.62 -1.35
C ILE A 93 17.15 -5.49 -0.23
N VAL A 94 16.42 -5.54 0.89
CA VAL A 94 16.75 -6.41 2.03
C VAL A 94 15.93 -7.70 1.90
N SER A 95 16.54 -8.86 2.14
CA SER A 95 15.94 -10.21 1.92
C SER A 95 14.45 -10.32 2.27
N PHE A 96 14.09 -10.00 3.53
CA PHE A 96 12.70 -10.04 4.01
C PHE A 96 12.04 -8.65 4.07
N GLY A 97 12.79 -7.58 3.78
CA GLY A 97 12.34 -6.19 3.94
C GLY A 97 11.24 -5.77 2.97
N LEU A 98 10.96 -6.58 1.94
CA LEU A 98 9.86 -6.37 1.00
C LEU A 98 8.84 -7.52 1.02
N ASP A 99 8.95 -8.47 1.96
CA ASP A 99 7.91 -9.50 2.12
C ASP A 99 6.65 -8.87 2.73
N PRO A 100 5.48 -8.96 2.05
CA PRO A 100 4.28 -8.29 2.53
C PRO A 100 3.80 -8.76 3.90
N TYR A 101 3.99 -10.04 4.27
CA TYR A 101 3.59 -10.54 5.57
C TYR A 101 4.55 -10.09 6.67
N CYS A 102 5.86 -10.03 6.40
CA CYS A 102 6.84 -9.44 7.32
C CYS A 102 6.53 -7.96 7.57
N MET A 103 6.29 -7.17 6.52
CA MET A 103 5.99 -5.74 6.67
C MET A 103 4.63 -5.51 7.37
N MET A 104 3.62 -6.35 7.10
CA MET A 104 2.37 -6.31 7.87
C MET A 104 2.61 -6.61 9.35
N LEU A 105 3.40 -7.64 9.65
CA LEU A 105 3.74 -8.00 11.01
C LEU A 105 4.47 -6.85 11.71
N GLU A 106 5.48 -6.26 11.08
CA GLU A 106 6.17 -5.06 11.57
C GLU A 106 5.18 -3.92 11.85
N ARG A 107 4.24 -3.66 10.96
CA ARG A 107 3.24 -2.59 11.15
C ARG A 107 2.35 -2.82 12.36
N VAL A 108 1.85 -4.05 12.56
CA VAL A 108 0.85 -4.34 13.59
C VAL A 108 1.46 -4.76 14.93
N THR A 109 2.76 -5.06 14.97
CA THR A 109 3.50 -5.41 16.19
C THR A 109 4.54 -4.37 16.60
N GLY A 110 4.83 -3.40 15.71
CA GLY A 110 5.66 -2.25 16.02
C GLY A 110 5.14 -1.56 17.27
N VAL A 111 5.99 -1.44 18.29
CA VAL A 111 5.68 -0.64 19.47
C VAL A 111 5.47 0.80 18.98
N PRO A 112 4.34 1.45 19.27
CA PRO A 112 4.19 2.86 18.94
C PRO A 112 5.33 3.62 19.61
N ASP A 113 6.05 4.45 18.84
CA ASP A 113 7.07 5.34 19.38
C ASP A 113 6.42 6.26 20.41
N GLY A 114 6.59 5.93 21.69
CA GLY A 114 6.32 6.79 22.84
C GLY A 114 4.90 6.77 23.42
N ASP A 115 4.79 6.13 24.60
CA ASP A 115 4.25 6.77 25.81
C ASP A 115 5.31 6.65 26.92
#